data_AF-A0A7C3ECL1-F1
#
_entry.id   AF-A0A7C3ECL1-F1
#
_cell.length_a   1.000
_cell.length_b   1.000
_cell.length_c   1.000
_cell.angle_alpha   90.00
_cell.angle_beta   90.00
_cell.angle_gamma   90.00
#
_symmetry.space_group_name_H-M   'P 1'
#
loop_
_entity.id
_entity.type
_entity.pdbx_description
1 polymer ?
#
loop_
_entity_poly.entity_id
_entity_poly.type
_entity_poly.pdbx_seq_one_letter_code
_entity_poly.pdbx_strand_id
1 'polypeptide(L)'
;MKGLVNYVRAPLLLQGNPSYWMIYFASLLSHFIIDGFKSLFWIKARNKLLLFFVDQVLHGIVILALVNHYTPFEKSFWQTFQMIYKPVILLFLLFSILVTVVSGIIIKQILTYLNLKAQCSSNKNTGTYIGILERLLIFICIVSGFYEGIGYLLAAKSIFRFGDLTKVGHRSMTEYVLIGTLLSFTSAILWSLLYLYLHKNLTNLDVLINQSK
;
A
#
# COMPACT_ATOMS: atom_id res chain seq x y z
N MET A 1 9.33 -12.28 -16.91
CA MET A 1 10.32 -13.03 -16.09
C MET A 1 10.05 -13.04 -14.58
N LYS A 2 9.51 -11.98 -13.94
CA LYS A 2 9.24 -11.99 -12.48
C LYS A 2 8.03 -12.86 -12.05
N GLY A 3 7.09 -13.18 -12.96
CA GLY A 3 5.92 -14.02 -12.64
C GLY A 3 6.26 -15.50 -12.36
N LEU A 4 7.32 -16.03 -12.99
CA LEU A 4 7.73 -17.45 -12.88
C LEU A 4 8.20 -17.85 -11.47
N VAL A 5 8.74 -16.90 -10.70
CA VAL A 5 9.24 -17.15 -9.33
C VAL A 5 8.09 -17.46 -8.35
N ASN A 6 6.89 -16.92 -8.60
CA ASN A 6 5.72 -17.21 -7.78
C ASN A 6 5.11 -18.59 -8.07
N TYR A 7 5.26 -19.09 -9.31
CA TYR A 7 4.80 -20.42 -9.71
C TYR A 7 5.60 -21.56 -9.07
N VAL A 8 6.88 -21.34 -8.78
CA VAL A 8 7.72 -22.30 -8.04
C VAL A 8 7.33 -22.37 -6.56
N ARG A 9 6.70 -21.33 -5.98
CA ARG A 9 6.27 -21.29 -4.57
C ARG A 9 4.85 -21.81 -4.34
N ALA A 10 4.00 -21.83 -5.36
CA ALA A 10 2.62 -22.33 -5.24
C ALA A 10 2.52 -23.81 -4.79
N PRO A 11 3.39 -24.74 -5.25
CA PRO A 11 3.42 -26.13 -4.76
C PRO A 11 3.81 -26.24 -3.28
N LEU A 12 4.63 -25.30 -2.80
CA LEU A 12 5.14 -25.28 -1.43
C LEU A 12 4.05 -24.86 -0.43
N LEU A 13 3.13 -23.98 -0.85
CA LEU A 13 2.03 -23.47 0.00
C LEU A 13 0.84 -24.46 0.12
N LEU A 14 0.69 -25.39 -0.83
CA LEU A 14 -0.43 -26.35 -0.88
C LEU A 14 -0.01 -27.79 -0.58
N GLN A 15 1.16 -27.98 0.06
CA GLN A 15 1.60 -29.23 0.66
C GLN A 15 1.68 -30.45 -0.28
N GLY A 16 1.91 -30.26 -1.58
CA GLY A 16 2.19 -31.36 -2.51
C GLY A 16 1.03 -32.35 -2.76
N ASN A 17 -0.21 -31.99 -2.44
CA ASN A 17 -1.35 -32.89 -2.64
C ASN A 17 -1.64 -33.11 -4.15
N PRO A 18 -1.63 -34.36 -4.66
CA PRO A 18 -1.87 -34.69 -6.08
C PRO A 18 -3.18 -34.16 -6.66
N SER A 19 -4.21 -33.97 -5.81
CA SER A 19 -5.53 -33.52 -6.23
C SER A 19 -5.56 -32.12 -6.86
N TYR A 20 -4.52 -31.30 -6.66
CA TYR A 20 -4.47 -29.92 -7.16
C TYR A 20 -3.59 -29.74 -8.42
N TRP A 21 -3.07 -30.82 -9.02
CA TRP A 21 -2.19 -30.77 -10.20
C TRP A 21 -2.84 -30.09 -11.41
N MET A 22 -4.14 -30.33 -11.62
CA MET A 22 -4.90 -29.66 -12.69
C MET A 22 -5.03 -28.14 -12.47
N ILE A 23 -5.07 -27.65 -11.22
CA ILE A 23 -5.11 -26.21 -10.94
C ILE A 23 -3.80 -25.55 -11.35
N TYR A 24 -2.66 -26.15 -11.02
CA TYR A 24 -1.37 -25.60 -11.42
C TYR A 24 -1.23 -25.52 -12.94
N PHE A 25 -1.62 -26.59 -13.63
CA PHE A 25 -1.55 -26.62 -15.09
C PHE A 25 -2.49 -25.60 -15.73
N ALA A 26 -3.73 -25.50 -15.25
CA ALA A 26 -4.71 -24.53 -15.74
C ALA A 26 -4.27 -23.08 -15.48
N SER A 27 -3.75 -22.79 -14.28
CA SER A 27 -3.23 -21.46 -13.91
C SER A 27 -2.00 -21.08 -14.74
N LEU A 28 -1.12 -22.03 -15.01
CA LEU A 28 0.07 -21.81 -15.82
C LEU A 28 -0.31 -21.55 -17.28
N LEU A 29 -1.20 -22.38 -17.85
CA LEU A 29 -1.68 -22.21 -19.21
C LEU A 29 -2.41 -20.87 -19.39
N SER A 30 -3.30 -20.50 -18.45
CA SER A 30 -3.98 -19.21 -18.50
C SER A 30 -3.00 -18.04 -18.41
N HIS A 31 -1.95 -18.15 -17.60
CA HIS A 31 -0.96 -17.09 -17.48
C HIS A 31 -0.18 -16.91 -18.77
N PHE A 32 0.25 -18.01 -19.42
CA PHE A 32 0.88 -17.97 -20.73
C PHE A 32 -0.03 -17.34 -21.79
N ILE A 33 -1.32 -17.68 -21.78
CA ILE A 33 -2.30 -17.12 -22.71
C ILE A 33 -2.49 -15.61 -22.49
N ILE A 34 -2.71 -15.18 -21.24
CA ILE A 34 -2.94 -13.76 -20.90
C ILE A 34 -1.70 -12.91 -21.23
N ASP A 35 -0.51 -13.37 -20.84
CA ASP A 35 0.74 -12.69 -21.16
C ASP A 35 0.99 -12.63 -22.67
N GLY A 36 0.66 -13.70 -23.39
CA GLY A 36 0.69 -13.77 -24.84
C GLY A 36 -0.21 -12.70 -25.47
N PHE A 37 -1.48 -12.66 -25.07
CA PHE A 37 -2.43 -11.63 -25.53
C PHE A 37 -1.93 -10.21 -25.23
N LYS A 38 -1.47 -9.96 -24.01
CA LYS A 38 -0.90 -8.66 -23.62
C LYS A 38 0.23 -8.24 -24.55
N SER A 39 1.14 -9.16 -24.90
CA SER A 39 2.28 -8.87 -25.76
C SER A 39 1.89 -8.44 -27.18
N LEU A 40 0.81 -9.02 -27.73
CA LEU A 40 0.26 -8.66 -29.05
C LEU A 40 -0.26 -7.22 -29.09
N PHE A 41 -0.90 -6.77 -28.01
CA PHE A 41 -1.46 -5.42 -27.91
C PHE A 41 -0.46 -4.39 -27.37
N TRP A 42 0.63 -4.81 -26.72
CA TRP A 42 1.61 -3.91 -26.09
C TRP A 42 2.27 -2.94 -27.08
N ILE A 43 2.59 -3.41 -28.28
CA ILE A 43 3.26 -2.61 -29.31
C ILE A 43 2.36 -1.46 -29.82
N LYS A 44 1.04 -1.69 -29.85
CA LYS A 44 0.04 -0.73 -30.35
C LYS A 44 -0.70 0.04 -29.25
N ALA A 45 -0.47 -0.29 -27.98
CA ALA A 45 -1.22 0.27 -26.87
C ALA A 45 -0.84 1.73 -26.58
N ARG A 46 -1.81 2.63 -26.72
CA ARG A 46 -1.70 4.04 -26.34
C ARG A 46 -1.51 4.24 -24.83
N ASN A 47 -2.09 3.35 -24.01
CA ASN A 47 -1.99 3.40 -22.55
C ASN A 47 -1.49 2.06 -21.98
N LYS A 48 -0.16 1.96 -21.83
CA LYS A 48 0.51 0.76 -21.29
C LYS A 48 0.15 0.46 -19.84
N LEU A 49 -0.24 1.48 -19.08
CA LEU A 49 -0.67 1.35 -17.68
C LEU A 49 -2.05 0.70 -17.60
N LEU A 50 -2.99 1.11 -18.45
CA LEU A 50 -4.28 0.42 -18.58
C LEU A 50 -4.09 -1.06 -18.95
N LEU A 51 -3.22 -1.35 -19.93
CA LEU A 51 -2.94 -2.72 -20.36
C LEU A 51 -2.32 -3.57 -19.24
N PHE A 52 -1.50 -2.98 -18.37
CA PHE A 52 -1.01 -3.65 -17.16
C PHE A 52 -2.13 -3.95 -16.17
N PHE A 53 -3.05 -3.01 -15.91
CA PHE A 53 -4.17 -3.27 -15.00
C PHE A 53 -5.15 -4.31 -15.52
N VAL A 54 -5.48 -4.26 -16.82
CA VAL A 54 -6.33 -5.28 -17.47
C VAL A 54 -5.72 -6.67 -17.33
N ASP A 55 -4.41 -6.79 -17.55
CA ASP A 55 -3.65 -8.02 -17.33
C ASP A 55 -3.77 -8.54 -15.88
N GLN A 56 -3.59 -7.68 -14.87
CA GLN A 56 -3.75 -8.08 -13.47
C GLN A 56 -5.19 -8.52 -13.13
N VAL A 57 -6.20 -7.85 -13.70
CA VAL A 57 -7.62 -8.23 -13.53
C VAL A 57 -7.91 -9.59 -14.16
N LEU A 58 -7.42 -9.86 -15.38
CA LEU A 58 -7.59 -11.14 -16.05
C LEU A 58 -6.95 -12.30 -15.27
N HIS A 59 -5.72 -12.11 -14.78
CA HIS A 59 -5.06 -13.11 -13.93
C HIS A 59 -5.87 -13.36 -12.64
N GLY A 60 -6.36 -12.29 -12.00
CA GLY A 60 -7.21 -12.39 -10.81
C GLY A 60 -8.52 -13.16 -11.06
N ILE A 61 -9.19 -12.90 -12.18
CA ILE A 61 -10.42 -13.61 -12.57
C ILE A 61 -10.15 -15.10 -12.74
N VAL A 62 -9.06 -15.48 -13.41
CA VAL A 62 -8.73 -16.90 -13.60
C VAL A 62 -8.45 -17.59 -12.26
N ILE A 63 -7.70 -16.96 -11.37
CA ILE A 63 -7.45 -17.50 -10.03
C ILE A 63 -8.78 -17.69 -9.29
N LEU A 64 -9.67 -16.70 -9.30
CA LEU A 64 -10.98 -16.80 -8.65
C LEU A 64 -11.85 -17.90 -9.26
N ALA A 65 -11.86 -18.04 -10.59
CA ALA A 65 -12.62 -19.08 -11.28
C ALA A 65 -12.10 -20.49 -10.95
N LEU A 66 -10.78 -20.68 -10.93
CA LEU A 66 -10.14 -21.95 -10.55
C LEU A 66 -10.40 -22.29 -9.08
N VAL A 67 -10.30 -21.30 -8.18
CA VAL A 67 -10.62 -21.50 -6.76
C VAL A 67 -12.09 -21.88 -6.57
N ASN A 68 -13.03 -21.22 -7.25
CA ASN A 68 -14.45 -21.56 -7.17
C ASN A 68 -14.76 -22.97 -7.66
N HIS A 69 -14.10 -23.42 -8.73
CA HIS A 69 -14.33 -24.74 -9.30
C HIS A 69 -13.96 -25.87 -8.32
N TYR A 70 -12.87 -25.71 -7.58
CA TYR A 70 -12.37 -26.72 -6.64
C TYR A 70 -12.89 -26.56 -5.22
N THR A 71 -13.16 -25.34 -4.80
CA THR A 71 -13.76 -25.02 -3.51
C THR A 71 -14.94 -24.08 -3.75
N PRO A 72 -16.16 -24.61 -3.99
CA PRO A 72 -17.34 -23.80 -4.27
C PRO A 72 -17.54 -22.71 -3.22
N PHE A 73 -17.73 -21.48 -3.68
CA PHE A 73 -17.73 -20.28 -2.84
C PHE A 73 -18.76 -20.29 -1.70
N GLU A 74 -19.79 -21.13 -1.76
CA GLU A 74 -20.90 -21.09 -0.80
C GLU A 74 -20.49 -21.33 0.67
N LYS A 75 -19.35 -21.98 0.95
CA LYS A 75 -18.83 -22.13 2.34
C LYS A 75 -17.55 -21.34 2.65
N SER A 76 -16.62 -21.18 1.71
CA SER A 76 -15.31 -20.54 1.98
C SER A 76 -15.27 -19.04 1.69
N PHE A 77 -16.12 -18.54 0.77
CA PHE A 77 -16.11 -17.12 0.37
C PHE A 77 -16.61 -16.23 1.50
N TRP A 78 -17.75 -16.59 2.09
CA TRP A 78 -18.33 -15.84 3.19
C TRP A 78 -17.43 -15.83 4.43
N GLN A 79 -16.72 -16.92 4.72
CA GLN A 79 -15.72 -16.97 5.80
C GLN A 79 -14.50 -16.08 5.51
N THR A 80 -14.05 -16.00 4.25
CA THR A 80 -12.96 -15.11 3.83
C THR A 80 -13.39 -13.65 3.87
N PHE A 81 -14.63 -13.35 3.48
CA PHE A 81 -15.20 -12.00 3.52
C PHE A 81 -15.43 -11.53 4.97
N GLN A 82 -15.82 -12.44 5.86
CA GLN A 82 -15.85 -12.19 7.30
C GLN A 82 -14.48 -11.77 7.88
N MET A 83 -13.36 -12.21 7.29
CA MET A 83 -12.04 -11.74 7.71
C MET A 83 -11.84 -10.25 7.39
N ILE A 84 -12.33 -9.75 6.26
CA ILE A 84 -12.23 -8.33 5.88
C ILE A 84 -13.06 -7.45 6.83
N TYR A 85 -14.20 -7.97 7.32
CA TYR A 85 -15.03 -7.29 8.32
C TYR A 85 -14.49 -7.34 9.74
N LYS A 86 -13.34 -7.99 9.98
CA LYS A 86 -12.75 -7.96 11.32
C LYS A 86 -12.46 -6.50 11.70
N PRO A 87 -12.91 -6.06 12.89
CA PRO A 87 -12.71 -4.68 13.35
C PRO A 87 -11.24 -4.20 13.23
N VAL A 88 -10.28 -5.12 13.42
CA VAL A 88 -8.84 -4.86 13.28
C VAL A 88 -8.43 -4.44 11.86
N ILE A 89 -8.94 -5.11 10.82
CA ILE A 89 -8.61 -4.81 9.42
C ILE A 89 -9.26 -3.49 8.99
N LEU A 90 -10.53 -3.27 9.38
CA LEU A 90 -11.22 -2.02 9.13
C LEU A 90 -10.51 -0.83 9.79
N LEU A 91 -10.04 -1.02 11.03
CA LEU A 91 -9.23 -0.02 11.74
C LEU A 91 -7.93 0.30 10.99
N PHE A 92 -7.22 -0.73 10.49
CA PHE A 92 -5.99 -0.53 9.73
C PHE A 92 -6.24 0.27 8.43
N LEU A 93 -7.30 -0.07 7.69
CA LEU A 93 -7.68 0.65 6.46
C LEU A 93 -8.08 2.10 6.75
N LEU A 94 -8.89 2.33 7.79
CA LEU A 94 -9.28 3.67 8.23
C LEU A 94 -8.05 4.53 8.54
N PHE A 95 -7.12 4.02 9.34
CA PHE A 95 -5.92 4.76 9.71
C PHE A 95 -4.97 4.97 8.53
N SER A 96 -4.92 4.04 7.58
CA SER A 96 -4.19 4.24 6.32
C SER A 96 -4.74 5.43 5.51
N ILE A 97 -6.07 5.63 5.51
CA ILE A 97 -6.72 6.79 4.88
C ILE A 97 -6.45 8.09 5.66
N LEU A 98 -6.54 8.05 7.00
CA LEU A 98 -6.30 9.22 7.85
C LEU A 98 -4.84 9.73 7.75
N VAL A 99 -3.88 8.80 7.78
CA VAL A 99 -2.44 9.07 7.62
C VAL A 99 -2.15 9.68 6.24
N THR A 100 -2.83 9.26 5.19
CA THR A 100 -2.50 9.69 3.83
C THR A 100 -3.30 10.90 3.38
N VAL A 101 -4.62 10.77 3.29
CA VAL A 101 -5.54 11.74 2.69
C VAL A 101 -5.80 12.89 3.66
N VAL A 102 -6.29 12.59 4.86
CA VAL A 102 -6.69 13.62 5.83
C VAL A 102 -5.48 14.44 6.28
N SER A 103 -4.37 13.79 6.60
CA SER A 103 -3.12 14.49 6.93
C SER A 103 -2.65 15.39 5.78
N GLY A 104 -2.74 14.93 4.52
CA GLY A 104 -2.38 15.75 3.36
C GLY A 104 -3.22 17.03 3.24
N ILE A 105 -4.53 16.92 3.50
CA ILE A 105 -5.46 18.07 3.50
C ILE A 105 -5.10 19.06 4.64
N ILE A 106 -4.90 18.56 5.86
CA ILE A 106 -4.55 19.39 7.03
C ILE A 106 -3.24 20.14 6.79
N ILE A 107 -2.19 19.44 6.34
CA ILE A 107 -0.87 20.03 6.08
C ILE A 107 -0.98 21.12 5.02
N LYS A 108 -1.72 20.86 3.93
CA LYS A 108 -1.95 21.86 2.88
C LYS A 108 -2.63 23.11 3.42
N GLN A 109 -3.62 22.95 4.30
CA GLN A 109 -4.33 24.08 4.91
C GLN A 109 -3.39 24.89 5.83
N ILE A 110 -2.58 24.22 6.66
CA ILE A 110 -1.60 24.89 7.54
C ILE A 110 -0.57 25.66 6.71
N LEU A 111 0.03 25.04 5.68
CA LEU A 111 1.03 25.69 4.84
C LEU A 111 0.45 26.90 4.09
N THR A 112 -0.81 26.81 3.64
CA THR A 112 -1.53 27.92 3.01
C THR A 112 -1.75 29.06 3.99
N TYR A 113 -2.18 28.76 5.22
CA TYR A 113 -2.34 29.75 6.29
C TYR A 113 -1.04 30.49 6.62
N LEU A 114 0.10 29.77 6.59
CA LEU A 114 1.43 30.34 6.79
C LEU A 114 1.98 31.12 5.57
N ASN A 115 1.18 31.30 4.51
CA ASN A 115 1.60 31.92 3.24
C ASN A 115 2.82 31.25 2.58
N LEU A 116 3.09 29.98 2.88
CA LEU A 116 4.19 29.21 2.29
C LEU A 116 3.72 28.59 0.97
N LYS A 117 4.39 28.97 -0.12
CA LYS A 117 4.09 28.45 -1.46
C LYS A 117 5.30 27.75 -2.04
N ALA A 118 5.08 26.57 -2.63
CA ALA A 118 6.06 25.94 -3.48
C ALA A 118 6.26 26.80 -4.74
N GLN A 119 7.44 27.40 -4.91
CA GLN A 119 7.75 28.28 -6.04
C GLN A 119 8.28 27.53 -7.29
N CYS A 120 8.33 26.20 -7.26
CA CYS A 120 8.89 25.41 -8.36
C CYS A 120 7.82 24.94 -9.36
N SER A 121 8.17 24.98 -10.65
CA SER A 121 7.45 24.41 -11.80
C SER A 121 7.45 22.86 -11.83
N SER A 122 7.52 22.21 -10.66
CA SER A 122 7.42 20.75 -10.59
C SER A 122 5.99 20.32 -10.89
N ASN A 123 5.84 19.15 -11.50
CA ASN A 123 4.53 18.56 -11.77
C ASN A 123 3.72 18.49 -10.46
N LYS A 124 2.58 19.19 -10.38
CA LYS A 124 1.82 19.49 -9.15
C LYS A 124 1.54 18.26 -8.26
N ASN A 125 1.56 17.05 -8.83
CA ASN A 125 1.21 15.82 -8.15
C ASN A 125 2.40 15.07 -7.53
N THR A 126 3.65 15.32 -7.95
CA THR A 126 4.81 14.53 -7.49
C THR A 126 5.05 14.67 -5.98
N GLY A 127 4.99 15.90 -5.45
CA GLY A 127 5.13 16.15 -4.02
C GLY A 127 4.04 15.49 -3.18
N THR A 128 2.81 15.42 -3.70
CA THR A 128 1.68 14.73 -3.05
C THR A 128 1.96 13.23 -2.92
N TYR A 129 2.43 12.58 -4.00
CA TYR A 129 2.75 11.16 -3.97
C TYR A 129 3.94 10.84 -3.06
N ILE A 130 5.00 11.66 -3.08
CA ILE A 130 6.13 11.52 -2.16
C ILE A 130 5.63 11.59 -0.71
N GLY A 131 4.82 12.60 -0.38
CA GLY A 131 4.27 12.74 0.97
C GLY A 131 3.39 11.56 1.40
N ILE A 132 2.58 11.01 0.48
CA ILE A 132 1.79 9.80 0.77
C ILE A 132 2.69 8.61 1.09
N LEU A 133 3.72 8.36 0.28
CA LEU A 133 4.64 7.24 0.47
C LEU A 133 5.40 7.35 1.79
N GLU A 134 5.91 8.53 2.12
CA GLU A 134 6.62 8.75 3.39
C GLU A 134 5.72 8.50 4.61
N ARG A 135 4.50 9.03 4.59
CA ARG A 135 3.54 8.83 5.68
C ARG A 135 3.14 7.36 5.84
N LEU A 136 2.96 6.63 4.73
CA LEU A 136 2.72 5.18 4.76
C LEU A 136 3.93 4.41 5.31
N LEU A 137 5.15 4.76 4.92
CA LEU A 137 6.36 4.12 5.44
C LEU A 137 6.50 4.31 6.95
N ILE A 138 6.26 5.53 7.45
CA ILE A 138 6.27 5.80 8.90
C ILE A 138 5.20 4.97 9.60
N PHE A 139 3.97 4.97 9.08
CA PHE A 139 2.87 4.20 9.66
C PHE A 139 3.19 2.70 9.71
N ILE A 140 3.68 2.12 8.62
CA ILE A 140 4.06 0.69 8.55
C ILE A 140 5.22 0.38 9.51
N CYS A 141 6.22 1.26 9.61
CA CYS A 141 7.35 1.10 10.54
C CYS A 141 6.86 1.06 11.99
N ILE A 142 6.00 2.01 12.39
CA ILE A 142 5.47 2.07 13.76
C ILE A 142 4.57 0.87 14.07
N VAL A 143 3.65 0.53 13.15
CA VAL A 143 2.71 -0.58 13.34
C VAL A 143 3.42 -1.93 13.37
N SER A 144 4.49 -2.09 12.59
CA SER A 144 5.32 -3.31 12.57
C SER A 144 6.36 -3.36 13.71
N GLY A 145 6.48 -2.31 14.52
CA GLY A 145 7.51 -2.20 15.57
C GLY A 145 8.94 -1.96 15.06
N PHE A 146 9.11 -1.68 13.76
CA PHE A 146 10.41 -1.37 13.15
C PHE A 146 10.71 0.14 13.22
N TYR A 147 10.99 0.63 14.41
CA TYR A 147 11.22 2.06 14.65
C TYR A 147 12.49 2.59 13.97
N GLU A 148 13.49 1.73 13.76
CA GLU A 148 14.74 2.04 13.06
C GLU A 148 14.47 2.46 11.59
N GLY A 149 13.41 1.91 10.98
CA GLY A 149 12.97 2.26 9.63
C GLY A 149 12.64 3.74 9.47
N ILE A 150 12.11 4.38 10.51
CA ILE A 150 11.83 5.82 10.53
C ILE A 150 13.14 6.61 10.50
N GLY A 151 14.16 6.15 11.23
CA GLY A 151 15.50 6.74 11.23
C GLY A 151 16.16 6.67 9.85
N TYR A 152 16.05 5.52 9.17
CA TYR A 152 16.56 5.37 7.80
C TYR A 152 15.83 6.29 6.81
N LEU A 153 14.50 6.41 6.93
CA LEU A 153 13.70 7.31 6.09
C LEU A 153 14.13 8.77 6.28
N LEU A 154 14.32 9.21 7.52
CA LEU A 154 14.78 10.55 7.86
C LEU A 154 16.19 10.81 7.33
N ALA A 155 17.11 9.87 7.51
CA ALA A 155 18.48 9.97 7.03
C ALA A 155 18.51 10.10 5.49
N ALA A 156 17.82 9.22 4.78
CA ALA A 156 17.72 9.26 3.31
C ALA A 156 17.16 10.60 2.81
N LYS A 157 16.11 11.10 3.46
CA LYS A 157 15.49 12.39 3.10
C LYS A 157 16.42 13.57 3.36
N SER A 158 17.21 13.54 4.42
CA SER A 158 18.18 14.60 4.72
C SER A 158 19.25 14.70 3.63
N ILE A 159 19.78 13.57 3.14
CA ILE A 159 20.79 13.49 2.07
C ILE A 159 20.27 14.13 0.79
N PHE A 160 19.05 13.80 0.35
CA PHE A 160 18.46 14.40 -0.85
C PHE A 160 18.21 15.90 -0.73
N ARG A 161 18.06 16.40 0.50
CA ARG A 161 17.75 17.80 0.77
C ARG A 161 18.99 18.69 0.83
N PHE A 162 20.15 18.15 1.20
CA PHE A 162 21.41 18.92 1.24
C PHE A 162 21.85 19.42 -0.14
N GLY A 163 21.52 18.72 -1.23
CA GLY A 163 21.88 19.13 -2.60
C GLY A 163 21.09 20.32 -3.14
N ASP A 164 19.86 20.55 -2.64
CA ASP A 164 18.97 21.60 -3.15
C ASP A 164 19.01 22.90 -2.31
N LEU A 165 19.42 22.83 -1.04
CA LEU A 165 19.49 23.97 -0.11
C LEU A 165 20.67 24.93 -0.36
N THR A 166 21.64 24.54 -1.19
CA THR A 166 22.84 25.32 -1.50
C THR A 166 22.64 26.36 -2.62
N LYS A 167 21.45 26.41 -3.24
CA LYS A 167 21.14 27.37 -4.32
C LYS A 167 20.57 28.67 -3.74
N VAL A 168 21.30 29.77 -3.91
CA VAL A 168 20.94 31.13 -3.46
C VAL A 168 19.63 31.58 -4.13
N GLY A 169 18.61 31.95 -3.33
CA GLY A 169 17.34 32.52 -3.83
C GLY A 169 16.04 31.79 -3.44
N HIS A 170 16.09 30.66 -2.73
CA HIS A 170 14.91 29.80 -2.46
C HIS A 170 14.50 29.67 -0.98
N ARG A 171 14.45 30.79 -0.23
CA ARG A 171 14.10 30.78 1.20
C ARG A 171 12.68 30.25 1.48
N SER A 172 11.68 30.73 0.74
CA SER A 172 10.28 30.33 0.89
C SER A 172 10.04 28.85 0.55
N MET A 173 10.76 28.31 -0.44
CA MET A 173 10.70 26.90 -0.80
C MET A 173 11.37 26.03 0.26
N THR A 174 12.51 26.48 0.80
CA THR A 174 13.18 25.81 1.92
C THR A 174 12.28 25.71 3.14
N GLU A 175 11.61 26.80 3.51
CA GLU A 175 10.66 26.87 4.63
C GLU A 175 9.42 25.99 4.36
N TYR A 176 8.84 26.05 3.16
CA TYR A 176 7.72 25.20 2.74
C TYR A 176 8.04 23.71 2.89
N VAL A 177 9.18 23.27 2.37
CA VAL A 177 9.60 21.87 2.49
C VAL A 177 9.94 21.55 3.94
N LEU A 178 10.51 22.47 4.75
CA LEU A 178 10.92 22.14 6.12
C LEU A 178 9.69 21.88 6.98
N ILE A 179 8.83 22.89 7.05
CA ILE A 179 7.62 22.87 7.84
C ILE A 179 6.67 21.78 7.32
N GLY A 180 6.51 21.65 5.99
CA GLY A 180 5.66 20.63 5.41
C GLY A 180 6.11 19.21 5.78
N THR A 181 7.42 18.95 5.79
CA THR A 181 7.94 17.64 6.17
C THR A 181 7.80 17.37 7.66
N LEU A 182 8.09 18.33 8.54
CA LEU A 182 7.92 18.19 9.98
C LEU A 182 6.45 17.95 10.37
N LEU A 183 5.52 18.70 9.77
CA LEU A 183 4.08 18.49 9.97
C LEU A 183 3.66 17.09 9.50
N SER A 184 4.15 16.65 8.34
CA SER A 184 3.86 15.32 7.78
C SER A 184 4.38 14.18 8.64
N PHE A 185 5.60 14.30 9.16
CA PHE A 185 6.17 13.31 10.08
C PHE A 185 5.36 13.24 11.37
N THR A 186 5.09 14.40 11.97
CA THR A 186 4.35 14.48 13.24
C THR A 186 2.95 13.91 13.09
N SER A 187 2.23 14.26 12.02
CA SER A 187 0.88 13.73 11.79
C SER A 187 0.87 12.22 11.59
N ALA A 188 1.84 11.67 10.85
CA ALA A 188 1.95 10.22 10.65
C ALA A 188 2.22 9.49 11.98
N ILE A 189 3.12 10.02 12.82
CA ILE A 189 3.40 9.46 14.14
C ILE A 189 2.13 9.49 15.02
N LEU A 190 1.43 10.62 15.10
CA LEU A 190 0.21 10.77 15.92
C LEU A 190 -0.87 9.76 15.53
N TRP A 191 -1.18 9.64 14.22
CA TRP A 191 -2.15 8.65 13.75
C TRP A 191 -1.69 7.21 14.03
N SER A 192 -0.40 6.92 13.88
CA SER A 192 0.14 5.57 14.16
C SER A 192 0.01 5.20 15.63
N LEU A 193 0.32 6.13 16.55
CA LEU A 193 0.18 5.90 17.98
C LEU A 193 -1.29 5.71 18.38
N LEU A 194 -2.18 6.53 17.82
CA LEU A 194 -3.62 6.38 18.04
C LEU A 194 -4.15 5.04 17.50
N TYR A 195 -3.67 4.60 16.34
CA TYR A 195 -3.98 3.27 15.82
C TYR A 195 -3.55 2.17 16.80
N LEU A 196 -2.30 2.20 17.29
CA LEU A 196 -1.79 1.20 18.22
C LEU A 196 -2.60 1.14 19.52
N TYR A 197 -2.98 2.31 20.05
CA TYR A 197 -3.82 2.42 21.24
C TYR A 197 -5.20 1.77 21.02
N LEU A 198 -5.88 2.12 19.92
CA LEU A 198 -7.19 1.58 19.59
C LEU A 198 -7.12 0.09 19.24
N HIS A 199 -6.10 -0.34 18.51
CA HIS A 199 -5.85 -1.73 18.17
C HIS A 199 -5.73 -2.59 19.43
N LYS A 200 -4.90 -2.17 20.40
CA LYS A 200 -4.72 -2.87 21.67
C LYS A 200 -6.04 -3.00 22.44
N ASN A 201 -6.82 -1.92 22.51
CA ASN A 201 -8.11 -1.94 23.22
C ASN A 201 -9.12 -2.87 22.53
N LEU A 202 -9.17 -2.85 21.20
CA LEU A 202 -10.04 -3.69 20.41
C LEU A 202 -9.70 -5.18 20.58
N THR A 203 -8.41 -5.53 20.51
CA THR A 203 -7.96 -6.92 20.73
C THR A 203 -8.24 -7.40 22.15
N ASN A 204 -8.09 -6.54 23.16
CA ASN A 204 -8.40 -6.91 24.55
C ASN A 204 -9.90 -7.16 24.75
N LEU A 205 -10.75 -6.35 24.11
CA LEU A 205 -12.20 -6.53 24.17
C LEU A 205 -12.63 -7.87 23.54
N ASP A 206 -12.06 -8.21 22.38
CA ASP A 206 -12.32 -9.50 21.71
C ASP A 206 -11.93 -10.70 22.57
N VAL A 207 -10.83 -10.61 23.34
CA VAL A 207 -10.42 -11.66 24.29
C VAL A 207 -11.43 -11.81 25.42
N LEU A 208 -11.88 -10.71 26.03
CA LEU A 208 -12.85 -10.75 27.13
C LEU A 208 -14.22 -11.30 26.71
N ILE A 209 -14.68 -10.98 25.50
CA ILE A 209 -15.96 -11.48 24.96
C ILE A 209 -15.88 -12.98 24.64
N ASN A 210 -14.74 -13.47 24.18
CA ASN A 210 -14.57 -14.89 23.88
C ASN A 210 -14.32 -15.75 25.13
N GLN A 211 -13.88 -15.17 26.24
CA GLN A 211 -13.75 -15.87 27.52
C GLN A 211 -15.07 -15.98 28.30
N SER A 212 -16.09 -15.19 27.96
CA SER A 212 -17.41 -15.20 28.62
C SER A 212 -18.46 -16.06 27.91
N LYS A 213 -18.10 -16.70 26.79
CA LYS A 213 -18.91 -17.66 26.04
C LYS A 213 -18.38 -19.07 26.22
#